data_AF-A0A5J6N0J8-F1
#
_entry.id   AF-A0A5J6N0J8-F1
#
_cell.length_a   1.000
_cell.length_b   1.000
_cell.length_c   1.000
_cell.angle_alpha   90.00
_cell.angle_beta   90.00
_cell.angle_gamma   90.00
#
_symmetry.space_group_name_H-M   'P 1'
#
loop_
_entity.id
_entity.type
_entity.pdbx_description
1 polymer ?
#
loop_
_entity_poly.entity_id
_entity_poly.type
_entity_poly.pdbx_seq_one_letter_code
_entity_poly.pdbx_strand_id
1 'polypeptide(L)'
;MSRDTTATRRRIIEAADELFHSEGVKSVSVDRIAEKAAITKRTLYYHFRSKDDLIAAYLAERDVPTMQRYRTWLGMAPGPVLVRLERMFGELAKAAADPKWRGCGFLRVAVELANLPGHPARRVAAAHKRRFEAWLADELRAEGILDPAGKARCLMIVLDGVIAEMIIHKNNGYAGAAISMCRAVLGMSPCERPATISDADVDLQPGSSSTKLPRAKDVSLAQKQPTDHALTTAGPVAVNGERRCSACHHDVVVVPGMSLRPCPSCERSAAA
;
A
#
# COMPACT_ATOMS: atom_id res chain seq x y z
N MET A 1 -45.02 -8.92 7.37
CA MET A 1 -43.85 -9.66 7.92
C MET A 1 -42.49 -9.30 7.28
N SER A 2 -42.40 -8.58 6.15
CA SER A 2 -41.09 -8.30 5.51
C SER A 2 -40.20 -7.27 6.24
N ARG A 3 -40.79 -6.28 6.91
CA ARG A 3 -40.04 -5.22 7.62
C ARG A 3 -39.14 -5.76 8.75
N ASP A 4 -39.62 -6.79 9.45
CA ASP A 4 -38.91 -7.40 10.58
C ASP A 4 -37.73 -8.29 10.12
N THR A 5 -37.93 -9.01 9.02
CA THR A 5 -36.87 -9.81 8.39
C THR A 5 -35.72 -8.93 7.88
N THR A 6 -36.01 -7.81 7.22
CA THR A 6 -34.97 -6.87 6.74
C THR A 6 -34.26 -6.17 7.90
N ALA A 7 -35.00 -5.75 8.93
CA ALA A 7 -34.41 -5.13 10.12
C ALA A 7 -33.48 -6.09 10.87
N THR A 8 -33.89 -7.35 11.03
CA THR A 8 -33.06 -8.38 11.68
C THR A 8 -31.83 -8.72 10.85
N ARG A 9 -31.96 -8.87 9.53
CA ARG A 9 -30.79 -9.06 8.65
C ARG A 9 -29.77 -7.92 8.79
N ARG A 10 -30.24 -6.67 8.87
CA ARG A 10 -29.37 -5.50 9.05
C ARG A 10 -28.64 -5.54 10.40
N ARG A 11 -29.33 -5.84 11.50
CA ARG A 11 -28.70 -5.99 12.82
C ARG A 11 -27.60 -7.05 12.85
N ILE A 12 -27.81 -8.17 12.14
CA ILE A 12 -26.78 -9.22 12.01
C ILE A 12 -25.54 -8.68 11.29
N ILE A 13 -25.73 -7.93 10.21
CA ILE A 13 -24.62 -7.34 9.44
C ILE A 13 -23.89 -6.28 10.26
N GLU A 14 -24.60 -5.42 10.98
CA GLU A 14 -24.01 -4.40 11.86
C GLU A 14 -23.16 -5.06 12.97
N ALA A 15 -23.70 -6.08 13.64
CA ALA A 15 -22.95 -6.86 14.63
C ALA A 15 -21.71 -7.54 14.02
N ALA A 16 -21.85 -8.09 12.82
CA ALA A 16 -20.74 -8.71 12.09
C ALA A 16 -19.70 -7.69 11.64
N ASP A 17 -20.10 -6.49 11.19
CA ASP A 17 -19.19 -5.41 10.79
C ASP A 17 -18.28 -4.99 11.93
N GLU A 18 -18.87 -4.72 13.10
CA GLU A 18 -18.11 -4.34 14.29
C GLU A 18 -17.11 -5.41 14.71
N LEU A 19 -17.54 -6.68 14.80
CA LEU A 19 -16.69 -7.78 15.25
C LEU A 19 -15.63 -8.15 14.22
N PHE A 20 -16.01 -8.35 12.94
CA PHE A 20 -15.06 -8.73 11.89
C PHE A 20 -14.04 -7.62 11.62
N HIS A 21 -14.44 -6.35 11.68
CA HIS A 21 -13.50 -5.26 11.46
C HIS A 21 -12.44 -5.18 12.56
N SER A 22 -12.88 -5.33 13.82
CA SER A 22 -12.01 -5.17 14.99
C SER A 22 -11.14 -6.41 15.26
N GLU A 23 -11.69 -7.61 15.11
CA GLU A 23 -11.07 -8.86 15.58
C GLU A 23 -10.62 -9.80 14.44
N GLY A 24 -11.10 -9.58 13.21
CA GLY A 24 -10.85 -10.45 12.06
C GLY A 24 -11.97 -11.46 11.79
N VAL A 25 -12.03 -11.99 10.57
CA VAL A 25 -13.14 -12.87 10.15
C VAL A 25 -12.94 -14.30 10.64
N LYS A 26 -11.70 -14.75 10.82
CA LYS A 26 -11.40 -16.11 11.29
C LYS A 26 -11.68 -16.32 12.78
N SER A 27 -11.31 -15.36 13.62
CA SER A 27 -11.39 -15.42 15.09
C SER A 27 -12.83 -15.32 15.62
N VAL A 28 -13.70 -14.57 14.95
CA VAL A 28 -15.07 -14.31 15.41
C VAL A 28 -15.99 -15.50 15.14
N SER A 29 -16.65 -16.04 16.16
CA SER A 29 -17.62 -17.12 16.01
C SER A 29 -19.02 -16.60 15.63
N VAL A 30 -19.82 -17.48 15.02
CA VAL A 30 -21.22 -17.18 14.66
C VAL A 30 -22.08 -16.96 15.90
N ASP A 31 -21.73 -17.62 17.01
CA ASP A 31 -22.42 -17.47 18.30
C ASP A 31 -22.21 -16.08 18.89
N ARG A 32 -20.98 -15.55 18.83
CA ARG A 32 -20.69 -14.17 19.26
C ARG A 32 -21.42 -13.11 18.44
N ILE A 33 -21.58 -13.35 17.13
CA ILE A 33 -22.36 -12.46 16.27
C ILE A 33 -23.85 -12.52 16.64
N ALA A 34 -24.40 -13.71 16.87
CA ALA A 34 -25.79 -13.88 17.26
C ALA A 34 -26.08 -13.19 18.61
N GLU A 35 -25.20 -13.38 19.59
CA GLU A 35 -25.25 -12.72 20.90
C GLU A 35 -25.25 -11.19 20.76
N LYS A 36 -24.27 -10.64 20.01
CA LYS A 36 -24.18 -9.19 19.78
C LYS A 36 -25.39 -8.61 19.04
N ALA A 37 -25.97 -9.37 18.11
CA ALA A 37 -27.19 -8.98 17.40
C ALA A 37 -28.47 -9.19 18.23
N ALA A 38 -28.37 -9.72 19.45
CA ALA A 38 -29.47 -10.09 20.33
C ALA A 38 -30.49 -11.03 19.65
N ILE A 39 -29.98 -12.08 19.01
CA ILE A 39 -30.78 -13.13 18.35
C ILE A 39 -30.23 -14.53 18.64
N THR A 40 -30.99 -15.56 18.26
CA THR A 40 -30.48 -16.94 18.32
C THR A 40 -29.60 -17.26 17.11
N LYS A 41 -28.68 -18.22 17.28
CA LYS A 41 -27.90 -18.81 16.17
C LYS A 41 -28.79 -19.36 15.06
N ARG A 42 -29.94 -19.95 15.41
CA ARG A 42 -30.94 -20.46 14.45
C ARG A 42 -31.51 -19.32 13.60
N THR A 43 -31.85 -18.19 14.22
CA THR A 43 -32.32 -16.99 13.51
C THR A 43 -31.23 -16.45 12.58
N LEU A 44 -29.96 -16.45 12.99
CA LEU A 44 -28.86 -16.04 12.12
C LEU A 44 -28.79 -16.90 10.85
N TYR A 45 -28.83 -18.23 11.00
CA TYR A 45 -28.78 -19.16 9.87
C TYR A 45 -30.03 -19.13 8.98
N TYR A 46 -31.16 -18.64 9.49
CA TYR A 46 -32.33 -18.35 8.66
C TYR A 46 -32.04 -17.22 7.65
N HIS A 47 -31.19 -16.25 7.99
CA HIS A 47 -30.83 -15.14 7.11
C HIS A 47 -29.57 -15.38 6.26
N PHE A 48 -28.63 -16.18 6.74
CA PHE A 48 -27.36 -16.46 6.08
C PHE A 48 -27.10 -17.96 6.07
N ARG A 49 -26.87 -18.54 4.88
CA ARG A 49 -26.70 -20.00 4.75
C ARG A 49 -25.40 -20.50 5.40
N SER A 50 -24.41 -19.62 5.53
CA SER A 50 -23.11 -19.92 6.12
C SER A 50 -22.47 -18.66 6.73
N LYS A 51 -21.43 -18.85 7.55
CA LYS A 51 -20.57 -17.75 8.00
C LYS A 51 -19.87 -17.07 6.80
N ASP A 52 -19.50 -17.84 5.79
CA ASP A 52 -18.81 -17.33 4.59
C ASP A 52 -19.70 -16.38 3.79
N ASP A 53 -20.99 -16.70 3.67
CA ASP A 53 -22.01 -15.82 3.07
C ASP A 53 -22.21 -14.54 3.90
N LEU A 54 -22.17 -14.64 5.22
CA LEU A 54 -22.24 -13.48 6.12
C LEU A 54 -21.00 -12.59 5.96
N ILE A 55 -19.79 -13.16 5.87
CA ILE A 55 -18.55 -12.39 5.61
C ILE A 55 -18.65 -11.70 4.25
N ALA A 56 -19.14 -12.37 3.21
CA ALA A 56 -19.33 -11.77 1.89
C ALA A 56 -20.33 -10.61 1.93
N ALA A 57 -21.46 -10.77 2.64
CA ALA A 57 -22.46 -9.72 2.81
C ALA A 57 -21.91 -8.51 3.59
N TYR A 58 -21.17 -8.74 4.67
CA TYR A 58 -20.47 -7.71 5.42
C TYR A 58 -19.55 -6.88 4.51
N LEU A 59 -18.71 -7.52 3.69
CA LEU A 59 -17.83 -6.79 2.78
C LEU A 59 -18.61 -6.03 1.70
N ALA A 60 -19.72 -6.58 1.22
CA ALA A 60 -20.54 -5.92 0.21
C ALA A 60 -21.16 -4.62 0.76
N GLU A 61 -21.61 -4.61 2.01
CA GLU A 61 -22.18 -3.43 2.68
C GLU A 61 -21.13 -2.35 2.94
N ARG A 62 -19.85 -2.74 3.10
CA ARG A 62 -18.74 -1.78 3.23
C ARG A 62 -18.28 -1.16 1.92
N ASP A 63 -18.65 -1.72 0.77
CA ASP A 63 -18.16 -1.29 -0.54
C ASP A 63 -18.50 0.18 -0.81
N VAL A 64 -19.79 0.52 -0.77
CA VAL A 64 -20.29 1.87 -1.09
C VAL A 64 -19.75 2.92 -0.10
N PRO A 65 -19.83 2.74 1.23
CA PRO A 65 -19.27 3.70 2.18
C PRO A 65 -17.75 3.89 2.01
N THR A 66 -17.01 2.82 1.68
CA THR A 66 -15.56 2.90 1.44
C THR A 66 -15.27 3.70 0.17
N MET A 67 -15.93 3.37 -0.95
CA MET A 67 -15.78 4.12 -2.21
C MET A 67 -16.12 5.60 -2.02
N GLN A 68 -17.22 5.90 -1.33
CA GLN A 68 -17.64 7.28 -1.08
C GLN A 68 -16.62 8.05 -0.24
N ARG A 69 -16.02 7.41 0.78
CA ARG A 69 -14.98 8.03 1.61
C ARG A 69 -13.78 8.47 0.78
N TYR A 70 -13.24 7.60 -0.06
CA TYR A 70 -12.09 7.93 -0.90
C TYR A 70 -12.42 8.96 -1.97
N ARG A 71 -13.62 8.90 -2.58
CA ARG A 71 -14.12 9.93 -3.50
C ARG A 71 -14.18 11.30 -2.83
N THR A 72 -14.73 11.35 -1.61
CA THR A 72 -14.78 12.58 -0.81
C THR A 72 -13.37 13.11 -0.54
N TRP A 73 -12.44 12.27 -0.08
CA TRP A 73 -11.07 12.69 0.19
C TRP A 73 -10.34 13.21 -1.05
N LEU A 74 -10.49 12.56 -2.20
CA LEU A 74 -9.93 13.00 -3.47
C LEU A 74 -10.57 14.32 -3.96
N GLY A 75 -11.86 14.54 -3.66
CA GLY A 75 -12.60 15.74 -4.02
C GLY A 75 -12.40 16.94 -3.09
N MET A 76 -11.69 16.79 -1.96
CA MET A 76 -11.43 17.88 -1.00
C MET A 76 -10.40 18.92 -1.49
N ALA A 77 -9.73 18.66 -2.61
CA ALA A 77 -8.80 19.59 -3.24
C ALA A 77 -9.22 19.81 -4.70
N PRO A 78 -9.21 21.07 -5.20
CA PRO A 78 -9.26 21.33 -6.62
C PRO A 78 -7.87 21.15 -7.25
N GLY A 79 -7.82 21.05 -8.58
CA GLY A 79 -6.57 21.04 -9.34
C GLY A 79 -6.17 19.65 -9.86
N PRO A 80 -4.89 19.50 -10.29
CA PRO A 80 -4.40 18.27 -10.91
C PRO A 80 -4.53 17.04 -10.01
N VAL A 81 -4.64 15.86 -10.62
CA VAL A 81 -4.87 14.58 -9.95
C VAL A 81 -3.82 14.30 -8.90
N LEU A 82 -2.57 14.71 -9.12
CA LEU A 82 -1.50 14.56 -8.14
C LEU A 82 -1.81 15.32 -6.84
N VAL A 83 -2.26 16.57 -6.91
CA VAL A 83 -2.63 17.38 -5.74
C VAL A 83 -3.82 16.76 -5.00
N ARG A 84 -4.77 16.22 -5.76
CA ARG A 84 -5.94 15.51 -5.23
C ARG A 84 -5.53 14.21 -4.53
N LEU A 85 -4.60 13.45 -5.11
CA LEU A 85 -4.02 12.25 -4.51
C LEU A 85 -3.23 12.60 -3.24
N GLU A 86 -2.43 13.68 -3.25
CA GLU A 86 -1.75 14.19 -2.06
C GLU A 86 -2.74 14.47 -0.94
N ARG A 87 -3.87 15.12 -1.25
CA ARG A 87 -4.95 15.32 -0.27
C ARG A 87 -5.54 14.01 0.22
N MET A 88 -5.82 13.07 -0.67
CA MET A 88 -6.37 11.76 -0.34
C MET A 88 -5.45 10.96 0.60
N PHE A 89 -4.14 10.91 0.33
CA PHE A 89 -3.17 10.24 1.19
C PHE A 89 -2.97 10.98 2.52
N GLY A 90 -3.09 12.31 2.55
CA GLY A 90 -3.12 13.08 3.79
C GLY A 90 -4.32 12.74 4.68
N GLU A 91 -5.52 12.61 4.10
CA GLU A 91 -6.71 12.16 4.84
C GLU A 91 -6.62 10.70 5.29
N LEU A 92 -6.00 9.83 4.47
CA LEU A 92 -5.69 8.46 4.87
C LEU A 92 -4.75 8.43 6.09
N ALA A 93 -3.70 9.26 6.11
CA ALA A 93 -2.77 9.36 7.23
C ALA A 93 -3.47 9.83 8.52
N LYS A 94 -4.39 10.80 8.41
CA LYS A 94 -5.23 11.24 9.55
C LYS A 94 -6.12 10.11 10.05
N ALA A 95 -6.78 9.38 9.14
CA ALA A 95 -7.62 8.25 9.51
C ALA A 95 -6.80 7.13 10.19
N ALA A 96 -5.56 6.90 9.73
CA ALA A 96 -4.65 5.91 10.31
C ALA A 96 -4.14 6.29 11.71
N ALA A 97 -4.25 7.56 12.12
CA ALA A 97 -3.90 8.02 13.46
C ALA A 97 -4.91 7.57 14.54
N ASP A 98 -6.13 7.18 14.16
CA ASP A 98 -7.12 6.64 15.10
C ASP A 98 -6.65 5.25 15.60
N PRO A 99 -6.53 5.01 16.92
CA PRO A 99 -6.20 3.69 17.47
C PRO A 99 -7.19 2.58 17.08
N LYS A 100 -8.40 2.92 16.64
CA LYS A 100 -9.40 1.99 16.12
C LYS A 100 -9.23 1.70 14.63
N TRP A 101 -8.33 2.38 13.93
CA TRP A 101 -8.04 2.10 12.54
C TRP A 101 -7.44 0.71 12.38
N ARG A 102 -7.96 -0.04 11.42
CA ARG A 102 -7.50 -1.39 11.11
C ARG A 102 -7.18 -1.56 9.62
N GLY A 103 -6.95 -0.46 8.91
CA GLY A 103 -6.67 -0.46 7.47
C GLY A 103 -7.81 -0.95 6.59
N CYS A 104 -7.46 -1.44 5.40
CA CYS A 104 -8.40 -1.87 4.38
C CYS A 104 -9.03 -3.22 4.75
N GLY A 105 -10.33 -3.23 5.06
CA GLY A 105 -11.07 -4.45 5.38
C GLY A 105 -11.05 -5.49 4.25
N PHE A 106 -11.09 -5.05 2.99
CA PHE A 106 -11.03 -5.94 1.82
C PHE A 106 -9.68 -6.65 1.70
N LEU A 107 -8.57 -5.92 1.89
CA LEU A 107 -7.22 -6.48 1.86
C LEU A 107 -7.02 -7.50 2.99
N ARG A 108 -7.40 -7.12 4.22
CA ARG A 108 -7.28 -8.00 5.39
C ARG A 108 -8.06 -9.30 5.24
N VAL A 109 -9.32 -9.22 4.79
CA VAL A 109 -10.13 -10.42 4.57
C VAL A 109 -9.56 -11.30 3.45
N ALA A 110 -9.05 -10.69 2.37
CA ALA A 110 -8.42 -11.45 1.29
C ALA A 110 -7.17 -12.23 1.77
N VAL A 111 -6.37 -11.64 2.66
CA VAL A 111 -5.20 -12.27 3.29
C VAL A 111 -5.63 -13.36 4.28
N GLU A 112 -6.58 -13.07 5.17
CA GLU A 112 -7.09 -14.07 6.11
C GLU A 112 -7.62 -15.31 5.37
N LEU A 113 -8.26 -15.12 4.22
CA LEU A 113 -8.84 -16.20 3.42
C LEU A 113 -7.93 -16.67 2.27
N ALA A 114 -6.61 -16.42 2.34
CA ALA A 114 -5.66 -16.79 1.28
C ALA A 114 -5.73 -18.27 0.87
N ASN A 115 -5.88 -19.16 1.86
CA ASN A 115 -5.86 -20.62 1.65
C ASN A 115 -7.23 -21.21 1.26
N LEU A 116 -8.25 -20.38 1.04
CA LEU A 116 -9.62 -20.81 0.71
C LEU A 116 -10.02 -20.30 -0.68
N PRO A 117 -9.53 -20.94 -1.76
CA PRO A 117 -9.93 -20.58 -3.12
C PRO A 117 -11.46 -20.74 -3.28
N GLY A 118 -12.07 -19.85 -4.06
CA GLY A 118 -13.52 -19.86 -4.29
C GLY A 118 -14.38 -19.23 -3.18
N HIS A 119 -13.81 -18.88 -2.02
CA HIS A 119 -14.57 -18.24 -0.94
C HIS A 119 -15.29 -16.96 -1.42
N PRO A 120 -16.61 -16.80 -1.19
CA PRO A 120 -17.41 -15.72 -1.76
C PRO A 120 -16.90 -14.31 -1.41
N ALA A 121 -16.44 -14.11 -0.16
CA ALA A 121 -15.83 -12.85 0.27
C ALA A 121 -14.59 -12.42 -0.56
N ARG A 122 -13.79 -13.38 -1.07
CA ARG A 122 -12.64 -13.05 -1.95
C ARG A 122 -13.12 -12.44 -3.27
N ARG A 123 -14.26 -12.93 -3.81
CA ARG A 123 -14.87 -12.38 -5.02
C ARG A 123 -15.38 -10.96 -4.79
N VAL A 124 -15.98 -10.70 -3.63
CA VAL A 124 -16.43 -9.36 -3.22
C VAL A 124 -15.24 -8.40 -3.09
N ALA A 125 -14.16 -8.82 -2.42
CA ALA A 125 -12.94 -8.02 -2.31
C ALA A 125 -12.32 -7.68 -3.66
N ALA A 126 -12.20 -8.67 -4.56
CA ALA A 126 -11.69 -8.44 -5.91
C ALA A 126 -12.60 -7.49 -6.71
N ALA A 127 -13.92 -7.59 -6.54
CA ALA A 127 -14.87 -6.69 -7.20
C ALA A 127 -14.76 -5.25 -6.69
N HIS A 128 -14.56 -5.05 -5.37
CA HIS A 128 -14.29 -3.73 -4.79
C HIS A 128 -13.04 -3.11 -5.39
N LYS A 129 -11.92 -3.85 -5.42
CA LYS A 129 -10.65 -3.36 -5.99
C LYS A 129 -10.78 -3.00 -7.47
N ARG A 130 -11.47 -3.82 -8.27
CA ARG A 130 -11.77 -3.50 -9.67
C ARG A 130 -12.60 -2.22 -9.84
N ARG A 131 -13.60 -1.99 -8.98
CA ARG A 131 -14.39 -0.73 -9.00
C ARG A 131 -13.55 0.48 -8.60
N PHE A 132 -12.64 0.31 -7.64
CA PHE A 132 -11.73 1.37 -7.22
C PHE A 132 -10.73 1.73 -8.34
N GLU A 133 -10.13 0.71 -8.97
CA GLU A 133 -9.24 0.89 -10.14
C GLU A 133 -9.97 1.57 -11.30
N ALA A 134 -11.19 1.14 -11.62
CA ALA A 134 -11.99 1.76 -12.68
C ALA A 134 -12.26 3.24 -12.37
N TRP A 135 -12.65 3.57 -11.14
CA TRP A 135 -12.85 4.94 -10.71
C TRP A 135 -11.57 5.78 -10.83
N LEU A 136 -10.42 5.28 -10.35
CA LEU A 136 -9.15 5.99 -10.53
C LEU A 136 -8.79 6.18 -12.01
N ALA A 137 -9.04 5.18 -12.84
CA ALA A 137 -8.79 5.30 -14.28
C ALA A 137 -9.68 6.38 -14.93
N ASP A 138 -10.91 6.54 -14.46
CA ASP A 138 -11.80 7.61 -14.91
C ASP A 138 -11.28 9.00 -14.51
N GLU A 139 -10.80 9.17 -13.27
CA GLU A 139 -10.16 10.41 -12.81
C GLU A 139 -8.92 10.75 -13.64
N LEU A 140 -8.06 9.76 -13.92
CA LEU A 140 -6.87 9.93 -14.74
C LEU A 140 -7.21 10.27 -16.21
N ARG A 141 -8.24 9.63 -16.76
CA ARG A 141 -8.70 9.88 -18.14
C ARG A 141 -9.26 11.30 -18.28
N ALA A 142 -10.00 11.78 -17.29
CA ALA A 142 -10.54 13.14 -17.28
C ALA A 142 -9.44 14.21 -17.36
N GLU A 143 -8.22 13.90 -16.90
CA GLU A 143 -7.04 14.77 -16.99
C GLU A 143 -6.12 14.46 -18.17
N GLY A 144 -6.53 13.59 -19.10
CA GLY A 144 -5.75 13.26 -20.29
C GLY A 144 -4.48 12.47 -20.01
N ILE A 145 -4.37 11.81 -18.86
CA ILE A 145 -3.21 10.98 -18.51
C ILE A 145 -3.15 9.76 -19.44
N LEU A 146 -2.01 9.57 -20.10
CA LEU A 146 -1.75 8.39 -20.94
C LEU A 146 -1.71 7.11 -20.10
N ASP A 147 -2.25 6.03 -20.65
CA ASP A 147 -2.45 4.73 -19.98
C ASP A 147 -3.13 4.85 -18.60
N PRO A 148 -4.38 5.38 -18.55
CA PRO A 148 -5.07 5.59 -17.28
C PRO A 148 -5.36 4.27 -16.56
N ALA A 149 -5.59 3.17 -17.30
CA ALA A 149 -5.87 1.87 -16.71
C ALA A 149 -4.62 1.24 -16.06
N GLY A 150 -3.46 1.27 -16.74
CA GLY A 150 -2.21 0.77 -16.18
C GLY A 150 -1.78 1.58 -14.97
N LYS A 151 -1.85 2.92 -15.06
CA LYS A 151 -1.53 3.81 -13.93
C LYS A 151 -2.49 3.65 -12.75
N ALA A 152 -3.80 3.49 -12.98
CA ALA A 152 -4.75 3.22 -11.90
C ALA A 152 -4.42 1.92 -11.15
N ARG A 153 -3.97 0.87 -11.85
CA ARG A 153 -3.50 -0.36 -11.22
C ARG A 153 -2.26 -0.12 -10.35
N CYS A 154 -1.29 0.64 -10.85
CA CYS A 154 -0.12 1.03 -10.06
C CYS A 154 -0.52 1.84 -8.81
N LEU A 155 -1.45 2.79 -8.95
CA LEU A 155 -1.96 3.57 -7.81
C LEU A 155 -2.71 2.70 -6.80
N MET A 156 -3.44 1.68 -7.24
CA MET A 156 -4.08 0.71 -6.34
C MET A 156 -3.04 -0.11 -5.55
N ILE A 157 -1.93 -0.51 -6.19
CA ILE A 157 -0.79 -1.15 -5.51
C ILE A 157 -0.17 -0.20 -4.48
N VAL A 158 0.06 1.07 -4.83
CA VAL A 158 0.58 2.08 -3.88
C VAL A 158 -0.37 2.25 -2.69
N LEU A 159 -1.68 2.32 -2.94
CA LEU A 159 -2.68 2.46 -1.88
C LEU A 159 -2.72 1.25 -0.94
N ASP A 160 -2.70 0.02 -1.48
CA ASP A 160 -2.68 -1.18 -0.65
C ASP A 160 -1.35 -1.36 0.09
N GLY A 161 -0.24 -1.05 -0.57
CA GLY A 161 1.10 -1.07 0.01
C GLY A 161 1.21 -0.10 1.19
N VAL A 162 0.84 1.18 1.00
CA VAL A 162 0.95 2.16 2.09
C VAL A 162 0.07 1.80 3.28
N ILE A 163 -1.12 1.24 3.05
CA ILE A 163 -2.00 0.79 4.13
C ILE A 163 -1.35 -0.37 4.88
N ALA A 164 -0.73 -1.33 4.19
CA ALA A 164 -0.01 -2.43 4.82
C ALA A 164 1.18 -1.93 5.65
N GLU A 165 2.01 -1.04 5.10
CA GLU A 165 3.17 -0.47 5.80
C GLU A 165 2.77 0.32 7.05
N MET A 166 1.71 1.13 6.96
CA MET A 166 1.15 1.84 8.12
C MET A 166 0.65 0.87 9.21
N ILE A 167 0.09 -0.29 8.84
CA ILE A 167 -0.32 -1.31 9.81
C ILE A 167 0.90 -1.93 10.49
N ILE A 168 1.94 -2.28 9.73
CA ILE A 168 3.14 -2.98 10.21
C ILE A 168 3.96 -2.06 11.11
N HIS A 169 4.29 -0.87 10.63
CA HIS A 169 5.22 0.03 11.29
C HIS A 169 4.56 1.00 12.27
N LYS A 170 3.22 1.10 12.27
CA LYS A 170 2.47 2.10 13.05
C LYS A 170 2.95 3.53 12.79
N ASN A 171 3.37 3.78 11.55
CA ASN A 171 3.94 5.05 11.13
C ASN A 171 3.12 5.63 9.98
N ASN A 172 2.46 6.76 10.22
CA ASN A 172 1.65 7.44 9.22
C ASN A 172 2.49 8.22 8.18
N GLY A 173 3.80 8.38 8.43
CA GLY A 173 4.76 9.00 7.53
C GLY A 173 4.90 8.28 6.18
N TYR A 174 4.53 6.99 6.11
CA TYR A 174 4.47 6.24 4.84
C TYR A 174 3.52 6.87 3.81
N ALA A 175 2.57 7.73 4.22
CA ALA A 175 1.76 8.52 3.29
C ALA A 175 2.61 9.41 2.36
N GLY A 176 3.70 9.99 2.88
CA GLY A 176 4.62 10.80 2.09
C GLY A 176 5.35 9.97 1.02
N ALA A 177 5.78 8.75 1.37
CA ALA A 177 6.40 7.83 0.41
C ALA A 177 5.44 7.42 -0.71
N ALA A 178 4.17 7.17 -0.37
CA ALA A 178 3.12 6.87 -1.36
C ALA A 178 2.93 8.01 -2.38
N ILE A 179 2.99 9.28 -1.94
CA ILE A 179 2.91 10.44 -2.82
C ILE A 179 4.10 10.47 -3.80
N SER A 180 5.32 10.22 -3.32
CA SER A 180 6.50 10.13 -4.20
C SER A 180 6.34 9.04 -5.27
N MET A 181 5.79 7.88 -4.90
CA MET A 181 5.46 6.83 -5.87
C MET A 181 4.36 7.27 -6.85
N CYS A 182 3.34 8.00 -6.41
CA CYS A 182 2.31 8.55 -7.30
C CYS A 182 2.91 9.48 -8.36
N ARG A 183 3.86 10.34 -7.99
CA ARG A 183 4.57 11.21 -8.95
C ARG A 183 5.28 10.38 -10.03
N ALA A 184 6.04 9.38 -9.61
CA ALA A 184 6.73 8.47 -10.52
C ALA A 184 5.76 7.74 -11.46
N VAL A 185 4.67 7.18 -10.92
CA VAL A 185 3.62 6.49 -11.71
C VAL A 185 2.98 7.42 -12.74
N LEU A 186 2.75 8.68 -12.39
CA LEU A 186 2.14 9.65 -13.30
C LEU A 186 3.13 10.21 -14.34
N GLY A 187 4.41 9.84 -14.27
CA GLY A 187 5.45 10.38 -15.15
C GLY A 187 5.84 11.82 -14.81
N MET A 188 5.55 12.26 -13.59
CA MET A 188 5.98 13.54 -13.07
C MET A 188 7.34 13.33 -12.42
N SER A 189 8.41 13.77 -13.09
CA SER A 189 9.75 13.77 -12.49
C SER A 189 9.69 14.51 -11.16
N PRO A 190 10.20 13.93 -10.05
CA PRO A 190 10.38 14.70 -8.84
C PRO A 190 11.24 15.91 -9.18
N CYS A 191 10.76 17.10 -8.83
CA CYS A 191 11.63 18.27 -8.76
C CYS A 191 12.61 18.01 -7.61
N GLU A 192 13.69 17.29 -7.88
CA GLU A 192 14.71 16.98 -6.89
C GLU A 192 15.49 18.27 -6.57
N ARG A 193 15.23 18.84 -5.40
CA ARG A 193 16.36 19.20 -4.55
C ARG A 193 16.68 17.96 -3.72
N PRO A 194 17.93 17.46 -3.72
CA PRO A 194 18.30 16.37 -2.83
C PRO A 194 18.13 16.86 -1.40
N ALA A 195 17.18 16.28 -0.67
CA ALA A 195 17.16 16.38 0.78
C ALA A 195 18.31 15.52 1.30
N THR A 196 19.37 16.16 1.80
CA THR A 196 20.43 15.48 2.55
C THR A 196 19.79 14.82 3.77
N ILE A 197 19.62 13.50 3.73
CA ILE A 197 19.37 12.72 4.93
C ILE A 197 20.72 12.62 5.64
N SER A 198 20.84 13.32 6.76
CA SER A 198 21.95 13.18 7.70
C SER A 198 21.75 11.86 8.47
N ASP A 199 22.73 10.97 8.44
CA ASP A 199 22.80 9.67 9.14
C ASP A 199 22.82 9.78 10.69
N ALA A 200 22.16 10.78 11.28
CA ALA A 200 22.36 11.12 12.69
C ALA A 200 21.28 10.58 13.67
N ASP A 201 20.14 10.06 13.23
CA ASP A 201 19.05 9.71 14.16
C ASP A 201 18.53 8.26 14.03
N VAL A 202 19.43 7.28 14.04
CA VAL A 202 19.10 5.88 14.40
C VAL A 202 20.05 5.41 15.50
N ASP A 203 19.84 5.92 16.71
CA ASP A 203 20.48 5.38 17.91
C ASP A 203 19.64 4.20 18.44
N LEU A 204 20.00 2.99 18.03
CA LEU A 204 19.56 1.73 18.64
C LEU A 204 20.73 1.16 19.45
N GLN A 205 20.84 1.59 20.70
CA GLN A 205 21.74 0.98 21.69
C GLN A 205 21.33 -0.48 21.96
N PRO A 206 22.25 -1.47 21.88
CA PRO A 206 21.94 -2.84 22.30
C PRO A 206 22.06 -2.97 23.84
N GLY A 207 20.93 -3.18 24.50
CA GLY A 207 20.87 -3.53 25.91
C GLY A 207 21.47 -4.92 26.18
N SER A 208 22.46 -4.96 27.07
CA SER A 208 23.05 -6.17 27.63
C SER A 208 22.13 -6.83 28.66
N SER A 209 21.78 -8.10 28.46
CA SER A 209 21.41 -8.98 29.58
C SER A 209 21.71 -10.44 29.25
N SER A 210 22.67 -11.00 30.00
CA SER A 210 23.09 -12.39 29.90
C SER A 210 21.97 -13.32 30.40
N THR A 211 21.68 -14.38 29.66
CA THR A 211 21.12 -15.60 30.25
C THR A 211 21.74 -16.82 29.58
N LYS A 212 22.42 -17.62 30.41
CA LYS A 212 23.26 -18.76 30.05
C LYS A 212 22.41 -19.90 29.46
N LEU A 213 22.91 -20.54 28.39
CA LEU A 213 22.55 -21.91 28.01
C LEU A 213 23.80 -22.82 28.17
N PRO A 214 23.67 -24.06 28.69
CA PRO A 214 24.81 -24.93 28.98
C PRO A 214 25.35 -25.67 27.75
N ARG A 215 26.66 -25.93 27.78
CA ARG A 215 27.46 -26.68 26.79
C ARG A 215 27.13 -28.18 26.75
N ALA A 216 27.15 -28.76 25.55
CA ALA A 216 27.53 -30.14 25.26
C ALA A 216 28.42 -30.12 24.01
N LYS A 217 29.74 -30.27 24.17
CA LYS A 217 30.56 -31.48 23.96
C LYS A 217 30.80 -31.85 22.48
N ASP A 218 32.06 -31.61 22.09
CA ASP A 218 32.95 -32.44 21.27
C ASP A 218 32.39 -33.14 20.04
N VAL A 219 32.70 -32.60 18.85
CA VAL A 219 33.25 -33.39 17.73
C VAL A 219 34.28 -32.52 16.98
N SER A 220 35.55 -32.92 17.10
CA SER A 220 36.65 -32.50 16.24
C SER A 220 36.54 -33.21 14.88
N LEU A 221 36.87 -32.52 13.77
CA LEU A 221 37.81 -33.04 12.76
C LEU A 221 38.10 -32.03 11.62
N ALA A 222 39.40 -31.76 11.48
CA ALA A 222 40.17 -31.61 10.23
C ALA A 222 40.01 -30.37 9.33
N GLN A 223 40.94 -29.43 9.56
CA GLN A 223 41.83 -28.75 8.60
C GLN A 223 41.67 -29.05 7.09
N LYS A 224 41.62 -27.96 6.28
CA LYS A 224 42.69 -27.58 5.33
C LYS A 224 42.37 -26.24 4.61
N GLN A 225 43.23 -25.25 4.77
CA GLN A 225 43.52 -24.21 3.77
C GLN A 225 44.78 -24.63 2.98
N PRO A 226 44.89 -24.24 1.71
CA PRO A 226 45.81 -23.13 1.32
C PRO A 226 45.23 -22.32 0.11
N THR A 227 45.72 -21.19 -0.40
CA THR A 227 46.77 -20.20 -0.13
C THR A 227 46.49 -18.99 -1.05
N ASP A 228 47.13 -17.87 -0.73
CA ASP A 228 47.20 -16.59 -1.43
C ASP A 228 47.25 -16.58 -2.97
N HIS A 229 46.63 -15.55 -3.55
CA HIS A 229 47.26 -14.73 -4.60
C HIS A 229 46.83 -13.26 -4.48
N ALA A 230 47.81 -12.41 -4.16
CA ALA A 230 47.77 -10.96 -4.34
C ALA A 230 48.57 -10.60 -5.61
N LEU A 231 48.12 -9.60 -6.36
CA LEU A 231 48.85 -8.63 -7.22
C LEU A 231 47.79 -7.87 -8.04
N THR A 232 47.84 -6.61 -8.44
CA THR A 232 48.52 -5.35 -8.09
C THR A 232 47.81 -4.28 -8.94
N THR A 233 47.84 -3.04 -8.46
CA THR A 233 47.35 -1.76 -9.03
C THR A 233 47.80 -1.41 -10.47
N ALA A 234 46.96 -0.66 -11.21
CA ALA A 234 47.34 0.48 -12.08
C ALA A 234 46.11 1.27 -12.60
N GLY A 235 46.09 2.61 -12.44
CA GLY A 235 45.21 3.57 -13.16
C GLY A 235 45.74 3.92 -14.57
N PRO A 236 45.12 4.81 -15.40
CA PRO A 236 44.85 6.23 -15.06
C PRO A 236 43.56 6.93 -15.64
N VAL A 237 43.11 7.98 -14.93
CA VAL A 237 42.75 9.37 -15.35
C VAL A 237 41.75 9.72 -16.47
N ALA A 238 40.69 10.48 -16.11
CA ALA A 238 40.27 11.83 -16.58
C ALA A 238 38.97 12.22 -15.82
N VAL A 239 38.96 13.03 -14.76
CA VAL A 239 39.06 14.51 -14.61
C VAL A 239 38.05 15.31 -15.45
N ASN A 240 37.05 15.86 -14.76
CA ASN A 240 36.17 17.01 -15.08
C ASN A 240 35.67 17.13 -16.52
N GLY A 241 34.53 16.47 -16.79
CA GLY A 241 33.77 16.59 -18.04
C GLY A 241 32.39 17.24 -17.86
N GLU A 242 32.22 18.17 -16.91
CA GLU A 242 30.98 18.94 -16.78
C GLU A 242 30.87 19.92 -17.96
N ARG A 243 30.00 19.61 -18.92
CA ARG A 243 29.52 20.60 -19.88
C ARG A 243 28.08 20.95 -19.54
N ARG A 244 27.88 22.22 -19.18
CA ARG A 244 26.57 22.82 -18.98
C ARG A 244 25.86 23.01 -20.32
N CYS A 245 24.60 22.61 -20.38
CA CYS A 245 23.73 22.96 -21.50
C CYS A 245 23.60 24.49 -21.61
N SER A 246 23.89 25.07 -22.78
CA SER A 246 23.85 26.53 -22.98
C SER A 246 22.45 27.15 -22.92
N ALA A 247 21.39 26.34 -23.01
CA ALA A 247 19.99 26.79 -22.96
C ALA A 247 19.37 26.73 -21.56
N CYS A 248 19.81 25.80 -20.68
CA CYS A 248 19.21 25.60 -19.36
C CYS A 248 20.22 25.52 -18.20
N HIS A 249 21.51 25.66 -18.48
CA HIS A 249 22.62 25.68 -17.51
C HIS A 249 22.74 24.47 -16.56
N HIS A 250 22.11 23.33 -16.88
CA HIS A 250 22.26 22.09 -16.13
C HIS A 250 23.41 21.22 -16.65
N ASP A 251 23.98 20.40 -15.76
CA ASP A 251 25.09 19.48 -16.05
C ASP A 251 24.59 18.22 -16.76
N VAL A 252 25.26 17.83 -17.85
CA VAL A 252 24.90 16.67 -18.66
C VAL A 252 25.92 15.55 -18.43
N VAL A 253 25.45 14.36 -18.03
CA VAL A 253 26.29 13.16 -17.96
C VAL A 253 26.49 12.60 -19.36
N VAL A 254 27.73 12.64 -19.86
CA VAL A 254 28.10 12.08 -21.16
C VAL A 254 28.54 10.63 -20.97
N VAL A 255 27.80 9.67 -21.51
CA VAL A 255 28.24 8.28 -21.62
C VAL A 255 29.12 8.14 -22.88
N PRO A 256 30.34 7.57 -22.80
CA PRO A 256 31.22 7.43 -23.96
C PRO A 256 30.56 6.56 -25.04
N GLY A 257 30.46 7.08 -26.27
CA GLY A 257 30.00 6.32 -27.45
C GLY A 257 28.52 6.48 -27.83
N MET A 258 27.72 7.27 -27.10
CA MET A 258 26.34 7.58 -27.49
C MET A 258 26.18 9.00 -28.05
N SER A 259 25.42 9.13 -29.15
CA SER A 259 24.95 10.42 -29.66
C SER A 259 24.11 11.14 -28.60
N LEU A 260 24.39 12.42 -28.38
CA LEU A 260 23.66 13.31 -27.46
C LEU A 260 22.17 13.31 -27.82
N ARG A 261 21.30 12.92 -26.88
CA ARG A 261 19.86 13.19 -26.96
C ARG A 261 19.55 14.44 -26.12
N PRO A 262 18.71 15.38 -26.61
CA PRO A 262 18.26 16.49 -25.78
C PRO A 262 17.43 15.97 -24.60
N CYS A 263 17.46 16.70 -23.47
CA CYS A 263 16.59 16.33 -22.35
C CYS A 263 15.10 16.57 -22.69
N PRO A 264 14.16 15.90 -22.02
CA PRO A 264 12.72 16.00 -22.31
C PRO A 264 12.16 17.42 -22.20
N SER A 265 12.83 18.31 -21.45
CA SER A 265 12.47 19.73 -21.33
C SER A 265 12.85 20.51 -22.59
N CYS A 266 13.98 20.16 -23.23
CA CYS A 266 14.44 20.79 -24.47
C CYS A 266 13.71 20.24 -25.70
N GLU A 267 13.34 18.96 -25.71
CA GLU A 267 12.53 18.38 -26.80
C GLU A 267 11.15 19.05 -26.93
N ARG A 268 10.59 19.56 -25.82
CA ARG A 268 9.32 20.30 -25.82
C ARG A 268 9.42 21.74 -26.32
N SER A 269 10.57 22.40 -26.15
CA SER A 269 10.79 23.76 -26.68
C SER A 269 11.19 23.80 -28.15
N ALA A 270 11.67 22.71 -28.73
CA ALA A 270 12.02 22.64 -30.16
C ALA A 270 10.83 22.29 -31.07
N ALA A 271 9.70 21.87 -30.48
CA ALA A 271 8.46 21.52 -31.18
C ALA A 271 7.40 22.64 -31.16
N ALA A 272 7.77 23.83 -30.66
CA ALA A 272 6.97 25.05 -30.61
C ALA A 272 7.69 26.16 -31.37
#